data_AF-A0A2V6HPB7-F1
#
_entry.id   AF-A0A2V6HPB7-F1
#
_cell.length_a   1.000
_cell.length_b   1.000
_cell.length_c   1.000
_cell.angle_alpha   90.00
_cell.angle_beta   90.00
_cell.angle_gamma   90.00
#
_symmetry.space_group_name_H-M   'P 1'
#
loop_
_entity.id
_entity.type
_entity.pdbx_description
1 polymer ?
#
loop_
_entity_poly.entity_id
_entity_poly.type
_entity_poly.pdbx_seq_one_letter_code
_entity_poly.pdbx_strand_id
1 'polypeptide(L)'
;MKRLFHNPVFRLAIAVLLFAVTPACSKPGGAGGRDSNVDYWTCTMHPSVREKGPGKCPICSMDLVPVMKESATPARSSKNAPQHDHAAMLAGKPSDSSVTSSPSHEFVVPVERQQQIGVTFATVEMKLLSHSIRAVGRVVPETQRVWRVVSRTTAYVQELGVNAPGELVKKNQVLMKLYSPELLTTQRELIDLLRSRDGTAKNTH
;
A
#
# COMPACT_ATOMS: atom_id res chain seq x y z
N MET A 1 4.22 29.03 -13.07
CA MET A 1 2.84 28.81 -12.61
C MET A 1 2.74 28.70 -11.06
N LYS A 2 3.32 29.66 -10.30
CA LYS A 2 3.35 29.61 -8.82
C LYS A 2 2.74 30.86 -8.13
N ARG A 3 2.10 31.76 -8.89
CA ARG A 3 1.55 33.04 -8.37
C ARG A 3 0.01 33.14 -8.44
N LEU A 4 -0.71 32.04 -8.66
CA LEU A 4 -2.18 32.02 -8.63
C LEU A 4 -2.76 31.60 -7.26
N PHE A 5 -1.98 30.94 -6.40
CA PHE A 5 -2.46 30.35 -5.13
C PHE A 5 -2.26 31.21 -3.87
N HIS A 6 -1.73 32.43 -4.01
CA HIS A 6 -1.39 33.30 -2.86
C HIS A 6 -2.21 34.60 -2.81
N ASN A 7 -3.29 34.71 -3.60
CA ASN A 7 -4.15 35.89 -3.59
C ASN A 7 -5.25 35.72 -2.52
N PRO A 8 -5.33 36.59 -1.49
CA PRO A 8 -6.30 36.47 -0.40
C PRO A 8 -7.76 36.46 -0.88
N VAL A 9 -8.04 37.07 -2.03
CA VAL A 9 -9.38 37.11 -2.64
C VAL A 9 -9.82 35.73 -3.15
N PHE A 10 -8.88 34.91 -3.64
CA PHE A 10 -9.17 33.55 -4.13
C PHE A 10 -9.42 32.56 -2.98
N ARG A 11 -8.78 32.78 -1.82
CA ARG A 11 -9.05 32.00 -0.60
C ARG A 11 -10.42 32.33 -0.01
N LEU A 12 -10.86 33.58 -0.11
CA LEU A 12 -12.20 34.00 0.32
C LEU A 12 -13.29 33.42 -0.61
N ALA A 13 -13.03 33.32 -1.91
CA ALA A 13 -13.96 32.71 -2.87
C ALA A 13 -14.14 31.19 -2.68
N ILE A 14 -13.08 30.44 -2.33
CA ILE A 14 -13.18 29.00 -2.02
C ILE A 14 -13.89 28.76 -0.68
N ALA A 15 -13.71 29.65 0.31
CA ALA A 15 -14.37 29.54 1.60
C ALA A 15 -15.89 29.79 1.53
N VAL A 16 -16.35 30.65 0.62
CA VAL A 16 -17.79 30.92 0.42
C VAL A 16 -18.47 29.80 -0.39
N LEU A 17 -17.76 29.14 -1.31
CA LEU A 17 -18.29 28.00 -2.08
C LEU A 17 -18.42 26.70 -1.25
N LEU A 18 -17.66 26.56 -0.16
CA LEU A 18 -17.70 25.41 0.75
C LEU A 18 -18.78 25.50 1.84
N PHE A 19 -19.44 26.65 2.01
CA PHE A 19 -20.47 26.85 3.05
C PHE A 19 -21.92 26.70 2.54
N ALA A 20 -22.12 26.33 1.26
CA ALA A 20 -23.43 26.25 0.61
C ALA A 20 -23.80 24.84 0.09
N VAL A 21 -23.28 23.77 0.71
CA VAL A 21 -23.70 22.39 0.41
C VAL A 21 -23.97 21.66 1.72
N THR A 22 -25.19 21.81 2.23
CA THR A 22 -25.78 20.89 3.20
C THR A 22 -26.31 19.66 2.44
N PRO A 23 -25.77 18.45 2.65
CA PRO A 23 -26.40 17.26 2.13
C PRO A 23 -27.56 16.88 3.05
N ALA A 24 -28.77 16.93 2.50
CA ALA A 24 -29.97 16.38 3.09
C ALA A 24 -29.81 14.88 3.36
N CYS A 25 -29.84 14.51 4.63
CA CYS A 25 -29.85 13.13 5.11
C CYS A 25 -31.08 12.40 4.58
N SER A 26 -30.86 11.42 3.71
CA SER A 26 -31.89 10.47 3.24
C SER A 26 -31.62 9.11 3.87
N LYS A 27 -32.55 8.67 4.72
CA LYS A 27 -32.54 7.41 5.45
C LYS A 27 -33.18 6.30 4.61
N PRO A 28 -32.55 5.12 4.53
CA PRO A 28 -33.28 3.85 4.60
C PRO A 28 -32.74 3.07 5.82
N GLY A 29 -33.54 2.53 6.73
CA GLY A 29 -34.69 1.69 6.46
C GLY A 29 -34.28 0.22 6.35
N GLY A 30 -33.53 -0.31 7.32
CA GLY A 30 -33.15 -1.72 7.40
C GLY A 30 -33.41 -2.25 8.82
N ALA A 31 -34.50 -2.99 8.96
CA ALA A 31 -34.92 -3.66 10.18
C ALA A 31 -34.02 -4.87 10.48
N GLY A 32 -33.62 -5.02 11.74
CA GLY A 32 -32.94 -6.19 12.28
C GLY A 32 -32.85 -6.03 13.79
N GLY A 33 -33.72 -6.73 14.52
CA GLY A 33 -33.82 -6.66 15.98
C GLY A 33 -32.47 -6.92 16.64
N ARG A 34 -32.07 -6.01 17.53
CA ARG A 34 -30.85 -6.16 18.34
C ARG A 34 -31.21 -6.81 19.66
N ASP A 35 -30.80 -8.06 19.83
CA ASP A 35 -30.72 -8.67 21.15
C ASP A 35 -29.57 -8.00 21.91
N SER A 36 -29.86 -7.40 23.06
CA SER A 36 -28.93 -6.57 23.85
C SER A 36 -27.79 -7.34 24.54
N ASN A 37 -27.60 -8.62 24.21
CA ASN A 37 -26.65 -9.53 24.85
C ASN A 37 -25.52 -10.05 23.91
N VAL A 38 -25.32 -9.41 22.75
CA VAL A 38 -24.24 -9.77 21.82
C VAL A 38 -23.14 -8.71 21.83
N ASP A 39 -21.88 -9.12 22.00
CA ASP A 39 -20.70 -8.25 22.00
C ASP A 39 -20.17 -8.02 20.58
N TYR A 40 -19.91 -9.11 19.86
CA TYR A 40 -19.47 -9.08 18.47
C TYR A 40 -19.84 -10.37 17.74
N TRP A 41 -19.91 -10.29 16.42
CA TRP A 41 -20.16 -11.43 15.53
C TRP A 41 -18.86 -11.86 14.86
N THR A 42 -18.56 -13.16 14.87
CA THR A 42 -17.31 -13.72 14.32
C THR A 42 -17.54 -14.95 13.45
N CYS A 43 -16.62 -15.24 12.54
CA CYS A 43 -16.67 -16.40 11.66
C CYS A 43 -15.83 -17.54 12.25
N THR A 44 -16.36 -18.77 12.25
CA THR A 44 -15.70 -19.97 12.80
C THR A 44 -14.36 -20.27 12.12
N MET A 45 -14.24 -19.95 10.83
CA MET A 45 -13.01 -20.13 10.06
C MET A 45 -12.08 -18.92 10.06
N HIS A 46 -12.60 -17.73 10.38
CA HIS A 46 -11.81 -16.50 10.36
C HIS A 46 -12.07 -15.68 11.65
N PRO A 47 -11.50 -16.09 12.80
CA PRO A 47 -11.72 -15.43 14.08
C PRO A 47 -11.29 -13.94 14.11
N SER A 48 -10.46 -13.53 13.16
CA SER A 48 -10.00 -12.15 12.99
C SER A 48 -11.07 -11.20 12.43
N VAL A 49 -12.16 -11.72 11.87
CA VAL A 49 -13.29 -10.90 11.38
C VAL A 49 -14.25 -10.68 12.54
N ARG A 50 -14.41 -9.41 12.96
CA ARG A 50 -15.34 -8.98 14.02
C ARG A 50 -16.31 -7.94 13.49
N GLU A 51 -17.58 -8.27 13.45
CA GLU A 51 -18.64 -7.38 12.98
C GLU A 51 -19.66 -7.05 14.09
N LYS A 52 -20.36 -5.94 13.92
CA LYS A 52 -21.32 -5.43 14.92
C LYS A 52 -22.74 -6.00 14.76
N GLY A 53 -23.01 -6.72 13.68
CA GLY A 53 -24.34 -7.23 13.37
C GLY A 53 -24.31 -8.58 12.66
N PRO A 54 -25.47 -9.25 12.58
CA PRO A 54 -25.59 -10.49 11.82
C PRO A 54 -25.34 -10.22 10.34
N GLY A 55 -24.56 -11.10 9.71
CA GLY A 55 -24.10 -10.91 8.35
C GLY A 55 -23.35 -12.12 7.80
N LYS A 56 -22.90 -12.00 6.56
CA LYS A 56 -22.06 -13.00 5.90
C LYS A 56 -20.60 -12.56 5.99
N CYS A 57 -19.72 -13.50 6.35
CA CYS A 57 -18.28 -13.25 6.41
C CYS A 57 -17.76 -12.81 5.02
N PRO A 58 -17.05 -11.67 4.91
CA PRO A 58 -16.53 -11.17 3.63
C PRO A 58 -15.42 -12.05 3.03
N ILE A 59 -14.88 -13.01 3.79
CA ILE A 59 -13.80 -13.90 3.34
C ILE A 59 -14.35 -15.22 2.78
N CYS A 60 -15.33 -15.81 3.47
CA CYS A 60 -15.83 -17.16 3.15
C CYS A 60 -17.33 -17.27 2.91
N SER A 61 -18.06 -16.14 2.96
CA SER A 61 -19.51 -16.07 2.72
C SER A 61 -20.36 -16.97 3.63
N MET A 62 -19.80 -17.47 4.74
CA MET A 62 -20.54 -18.19 5.77
C MET A 62 -21.20 -17.22 6.76
N ASP A 63 -22.26 -17.68 7.43
CA ASP A 63 -22.95 -16.91 8.47
C ASP A 63 -22.06 -16.63 9.67
N LEU A 64 -22.10 -15.38 10.15
CA LEU A 64 -21.43 -14.99 11.38
C LEU A 64 -22.20 -15.52 12.59
N VAL A 65 -21.45 -15.91 13.63
CA VAL A 65 -21.99 -16.44 14.89
C VAL A 65 -21.81 -15.38 16.00
N PRO A 66 -22.81 -15.17 16.87
CA PRO A 66 -22.73 -14.15 17.91
C PRO A 66 -21.87 -14.62 19.10
N VAL A 67 -21.00 -13.73 19.58
CA VAL A 67 -20.27 -13.89 20.84
C VAL A 67 -20.91 -12.98 21.88
N MET A 68 -21.33 -13.57 23.00
CA MET A 68 -22.03 -12.87 24.08
C MET A 68 -21.04 -12.11 24.98
N LYS A 69 -21.52 -11.07 25.67
CA LYS A 69 -20.72 -10.36 26.68
C LYS A 69 -20.58 -11.24 27.92
N GLU A 70 -19.41 -11.23 28.55
CA GLU A 70 -19.03 -12.11 29.66
C GLU A 70 -19.72 -11.78 31.01
N SER A 71 -20.87 -11.10 30.97
CA SER A 71 -21.64 -10.71 32.16
C SER A 71 -23.16 -10.69 31.91
N ALA A 72 -23.71 -11.84 31.54
CA ALA A 72 -25.13 -12.13 31.76
C ALA A 72 -25.37 -13.65 31.68
N THR A 73 -25.43 -14.30 32.83
CA THR A 73 -26.06 -15.62 32.98
C THR A 73 -27.51 -15.53 32.51
N PRO A 74 -27.97 -16.49 31.68
CA PRO A 74 -29.24 -17.13 31.99
C PRO A 74 -29.01 -18.63 32.17
N ALA A 75 -29.50 -19.12 33.30
CA ALA A 75 -29.60 -20.54 33.57
C ALA A 75 -30.40 -21.25 32.46
N ARG A 76 -29.80 -22.26 31.84
CA ARG A 76 -30.55 -23.38 31.26
C ARG A 76 -29.96 -24.70 31.73
N SER A 77 -30.73 -25.33 32.61
CA SER A 77 -30.68 -26.74 32.97
C SER A 77 -30.67 -27.61 31.71
N SER A 78 -29.71 -28.54 31.60
CA SER A 78 -29.85 -29.75 30.79
C SER A 78 -29.26 -30.92 31.54
N LYS A 79 -30.11 -31.94 31.72
CA LYS A 79 -29.91 -33.18 32.45
C LYS A 79 -28.88 -34.11 31.77
N ASN A 80 -28.22 -34.89 32.62
CA ASN A 80 -27.65 -36.24 32.43
C ASN A 80 -26.45 -36.47 31.47
N ALA A 81 -25.28 -36.79 32.05
CA ALA A 81 -24.36 -37.88 31.66
C ALA A 81 -23.18 -37.99 32.68
N PRO A 82 -22.55 -39.17 32.89
CA PRO A 82 -22.10 -39.64 34.21
C PRO A 82 -20.73 -39.16 34.71
N GLN A 83 -20.63 -39.09 36.04
CA GLN A 83 -19.41 -38.94 36.83
C GLN A 83 -18.56 -40.22 36.77
N HIS A 84 -17.25 -40.06 36.59
CA HIS A 84 -16.28 -41.11 36.90
C HIS A 84 -15.55 -40.74 38.19
N ASP A 85 -15.82 -41.56 39.20
CA ASP A 85 -15.36 -41.42 40.57
C ASP A 85 -14.04 -42.18 40.73
N HIS A 86 -13.00 -41.49 41.17
CA HIS A 86 -11.87 -42.12 41.85
C HIS A 86 -11.64 -41.37 43.16
N ALA A 87 -12.55 -41.61 44.11
CA ALA A 87 -12.39 -41.17 45.48
C ALA A 87 -11.37 -42.06 46.23
N ALA A 88 -10.49 -41.37 46.95
CA ALA A 88 -9.96 -41.69 48.27
C ALA A 88 -9.15 -42.97 48.47
N MET A 89 -7.87 -42.82 48.83
CA MET A 89 -7.30 -43.35 50.10
C MET A 89 -5.94 -42.69 50.38
N LEU A 90 -5.88 -41.87 51.45
CA LEU A 90 -4.88 -41.92 52.54
C LEU A 90 -4.91 -40.60 53.34
N ALA A 91 -5.13 -40.74 54.64
CA ALA A 91 -5.34 -39.67 55.60
C ALA A 91 -4.03 -39.04 56.11
N GLY A 92 -4.11 -37.74 56.43
CA GLY A 92 -3.35 -37.16 57.55
C GLY A 92 -2.40 -36.01 57.24
N LYS A 93 -2.87 -34.76 57.41
CA LYS A 93 -2.32 -33.77 58.37
C LYS A 93 -3.00 -32.39 58.23
N PRO A 94 -3.14 -31.63 59.34
CA PRO A 94 -3.59 -30.25 59.29
C PRO A 94 -2.38 -29.32 59.08
N SER A 95 -2.54 -28.30 58.25
CA SER A 95 -1.69 -27.12 58.35
C SER A 95 -2.44 -25.91 57.82
N ASP A 96 -2.52 -24.93 58.70
CA ASP A 96 -2.94 -23.56 58.51
C ASP A 96 -2.65 -23.00 57.12
N SER A 97 -3.63 -22.27 56.60
CA SER A 97 -3.53 -20.84 56.26
C SER A 97 -4.44 -20.56 55.08
N SER A 98 -5.57 -19.94 55.41
CA SER A 98 -6.35 -19.16 54.47
C SER A 98 -5.46 -18.09 53.84
N VAL A 99 -4.98 -18.34 52.61
CA VAL A 99 -4.54 -17.27 51.72
C VAL A 99 -5.68 -17.02 50.76
N THR A 100 -6.55 -16.09 51.16
CA THR A 100 -7.43 -15.39 50.24
C THR A 100 -6.55 -14.56 49.31
N SER A 101 -6.18 -15.10 48.16
CA SER A 101 -5.50 -14.34 47.10
C SER A 101 -6.52 -13.70 46.18
N SER A 102 -6.69 -12.38 46.36
CA SER A 102 -7.12 -11.49 45.29
C SER A 102 -6.22 -11.70 44.06
N PRO A 103 -6.71 -11.48 42.83
CA PRO A 103 -5.91 -11.72 41.62
C PRO A 103 -4.85 -10.63 41.49
N SER A 104 -3.70 -10.82 42.13
CA SER A 104 -2.46 -10.18 41.71
C SER A 104 -1.88 -11.04 40.58
N HIS A 105 -1.47 -10.40 39.49
CA HIS A 105 -0.79 -11.04 38.36
C HIS A 105 0.64 -11.52 38.70
N GLU A 106 0.91 -11.79 39.98
CA GLU A 106 2.23 -12.13 40.49
C GLU A 106 2.39 -13.64 40.57
N PHE A 107 3.08 -14.19 39.58
CA PHE A 107 3.39 -15.60 39.49
C PHE A 107 4.76 -15.88 40.10
N VAL A 108 4.79 -16.55 41.26
CA VAL A 108 6.02 -16.85 42.01
C VAL A 108 6.48 -18.29 41.71
N VAL A 109 7.70 -18.45 41.22
CA VAL A 109 8.32 -19.76 40.97
C VAL A 109 9.34 -20.06 42.08
N PRO A 110 9.30 -21.25 42.73
CA PRO A 110 10.29 -21.65 43.72
C PRO A 110 11.71 -21.73 43.16
N VAL A 111 12.71 -21.35 43.96
CA VAL A 111 14.13 -21.28 43.54
C VAL A 111 14.69 -22.63 43.10
N GLU A 112 14.25 -23.75 43.69
CA GLU A 112 14.62 -25.10 43.27
C GLU A 112 14.15 -25.39 41.84
N ARG A 113 12.93 -24.96 41.51
CA ARG A 113 12.38 -25.08 40.16
C ARG A 113 13.12 -24.16 39.18
N GLN A 114 13.46 -22.94 39.59
CA GLN A 114 14.22 -22.01 38.74
C GLN A 114 15.61 -22.59 38.38
N GLN A 115 16.26 -23.27 39.31
CA GLN A 115 17.55 -23.93 39.10
C GLN A 115 17.43 -25.18 38.21
N GLN A 116 16.41 -26.01 38.43
CA GLN A 116 16.16 -27.20 37.59
C GLN A 116 15.85 -26.84 36.13
N ILE A 117 15.20 -25.69 35.89
CA ILE A 117 14.82 -25.22 34.55
C ILE A 117 15.96 -24.44 33.88
N GLY A 118 16.96 -23.97 34.63
CA GLY A 118 18.11 -23.23 34.11
C GLY A 118 17.77 -21.82 33.63
N VAL A 119 17.02 -21.06 34.43
CA VAL A 119 16.60 -19.70 34.07
C VAL A 119 17.82 -18.77 33.96
N THR A 120 17.92 -18.04 32.84
CA THR A 120 18.91 -17.00 32.63
C THR A 120 18.24 -15.62 32.60
N PHE A 121 18.92 -14.63 33.17
CA PHE A 121 18.45 -13.24 33.21
C PHE A 121 19.38 -12.36 32.36
N ALA A 122 18.80 -11.35 31.74
CA ALA A 122 19.54 -10.29 31.07
C ALA A 122 18.98 -8.94 31.52
N THR A 123 19.86 -7.95 31.69
CA THR A 123 19.46 -6.56 31.97
C THR A 123 18.83 -5.94 30.73
N VAL A 124 17.73 -5.22 30.92
CA VAL A 124 17.07 -4.50 29.82
C VAL A 124 17.90 -3.27 29.46
N GLU A 125 18.36 -3.19 28.22
CA GLU A 125 19.12 -2.05 27.70
C GLU A 125 18.43 -1.45 26.49
N MET A 126 18.40 -0.12 26.42
CA MET A 126 17.96 0.60 25.21
C MET A 126 19.14 0.72 24.25
N LYS A 127 19.11 -0.04 23.16
CA LYS A 127 20.17 -0.04 22.14
C LYS A 127 19.59 0.15 20.74
N LEU A 128 20.36 0.78 19.85
CA LEU A 128 20.00 0.89 18.45
C LEU A 128 20.07 -0.50 17.80
N LEU A 129 18.92 -1.03 17.38
CA LEU A 129 18.82 -2.31 16.71
C LEU A 129 19.15 -2.14 15.23
N SER A 130 20.28 -2.67 14.78
CA SER A 130 20.64 -2.71 13.36
C SER A 130 20.25 -4.05 12.74
N HIS A 131 19.30 -4.03 11.81
CA HIS A 131 18.96 -5.18 10.99
C HIS A 131 19.58 -5.00 9.60
N SER A 132 20.45 -5.92 9.19
CA SER A 132 21.01 -5.89 7.84
C SER A 132 20.09 -6.65 6.88
N ILE A 133 19.49 -5.92 5.94
CA ILE A 133 18.69 -6.52 4.87
C ILE A 133 19.58 -6.67 3.63
N ARG A 134 19.69 -7.88 3.10
CA ARG A 134 20.36 -8.13 1.82
C ARG A 134 19.31 -8.11 0.70
N ALA A 135 19.38 -7.11 -0.16
CA ALA A 135 18.51 -6.99 -1.33
C ALA A 135 19.35 -7.10 -2.62
N VAL A 136 18.76 -7.70 -3.65
CA VAL A 136 19.34 -7.74 -5.00
C VAL A 136 18.77 -6.59 -5.83
N GLY A 137 19.61 -5.94 -6.62
CA GLY A 137 19.23 -4.89 -7.56
C GLY A 137 19.53 -5.28 -9.01
N ARG A 138 18.87 -4.65 -9.97
CA ARG A 138 19.26 -4.73 -11.39
C ARG A 138 19.81 -3.38 -11.85
N VAL A 139 20.83 -3.45 -12.70
CA VAL A 139 21.32 -2.28 -13.42
C VAL A 139 20.37 -2.03 -14.58
N VAL A 140 19.63 -0.92 -14.53
CA VAL A 140 18.73 -0.47 -15.59
C VAL A 140 19.35 0.77 -16.22
N PRO A 141 19.32 0.91 -17.56
CA PRO A 141 19.76 2.13 -18.20
C PRO A 141 18.96 3.34 -17.71
N GLU A 142 19.64 4.48 -17.60
CA GLU A 142 19.03 5.73 -17.16
C GLU A 142 17.97 6.21 -18.16
N THR A 143 16.70 6.22 -17.76
CA THR A 143 15.58 6.57 -18.65
C THR A 143 15.64 8.02 -19.15
N GLN A 144 16.25 8.93 -18.37
CA GLN A 144 16.41 10.33 -18.77
C GLN A 144 17.51 10.57 -19.81
N ARG A 145 18.35 9.57 -20.11
CA ARG A 145 19.45 9.66 -21.09
C ARG A 145 19.16 8.88 -22.37
N VAL A 146 17.89 8.81 -22.76
CA VAL A 146 17.46 8.14 -24.00
C VAL A 146 17.09 9.19 -25.05
N TRP A 147 17.83 9.21 -26.15
CA TRP A 147 17.56 10.11 -27.28
C TRP A 147 17.01 9.30 -28.46
N ARG A 148 15.82 9.64 -28.94
CA ARG A 148 15.23 9.09 -30.16
C ARG A 148 15.40 10.11 -31.27
N VAL A 149 16.31 9.83 -32.20
CA VAL A 149 16.51 10.68 -33.38
C VAL A 149 15.50 10.26 -34.44
N VAL A 150 14.63 11.18 -34.82
CA VAL A 150 13.63 10.99 -35.87
C VAL A 150 13.93 11.94 -37.03
N SER A 151 13.73 11.49 -38.27
CA SER A 151 13.82 12.38 -39.42
C SER A 151 12.68 13.39 -39.38
N ARG A 152 12.98 14.65 -39.71
CA ARG A 152 11.97 15.71 -39.83
C ARG A 152 11.26 15.72 -41.18
N THR A 153 11.82 15.06 -42.19
CA THR A 153 11.29 14.98 -43.54
C THR A 153 11.38 13.55 -44.08
N THR A 154 10.58 13.24 -45.09
CA THR A 154 10.67 11.94 -45.78
C THR A 154 11.96 11.88 -46.59
N ALA A 155 12.75 10.82 -46.36
CA ALA A 155 14.07 10.66 -46.95
C ALA A 155 14.46 9.18 -47.10
N TYR A 156 15.33 8.91 -48.07
CA TYR A 156 15.99 7.62 -48.27
C TYR A 156 17.33 7.58 -47.52
N VAL A 157 17.70 6.41 -47.01
CA VAL A 157 19.00 6.18 -46.37
C VAL A 157 20.06 5.99 -47.46
N GLN A 158 21.14 6.78 -47.43
CA GLN A 158 22.26 6.65 -48.36
C GLN A 158 23.41 5.84 -47.76
N GLU A 159 23.80 6.20 -46.54
CA GLU A 159 24.90 5.57 -45.83
C GLU A 159 24.54 5.42 -44.36
N LEU A 160 24.90 4.27 -43.79
CA LEU A 160 24.70 3.96 -42.38
C LEU A 160 26.07 3.94 -41.69
N GLY A 161 26.24 4.81 -40.69
CA GLY A 161 27.48 4.91 -39.92
C GLY A 161 27.55 3.95 -38.74
N VAL A 162 26.41 3.37 -38.34
CA VAL A 162 26.27 2.41 -37.24
C VAL A 162 25.43 1.25 -37.73
N ASN A 163 26.06 0.08 -37.87
CA ASN A 163 25.45 -1.03 -38.61
C ASN A 163 24.76 -2.05 -37.71
N ALA A 164 24.94 -1.96 -36.38
CA ALA A 164 24.40 -2.93 -35.44
C ALA A 164 23.85 -2.29 -34.14
N PRO A 165 22.75 -2.84 -33.58
CA PRO A 165 22.27 -2.43 -32.27
C PRO A 165 23.28 -2.82 -31.17
N GLY A 166 23.54 -1.88 -30.25
CA GLY A 166 24.49 -2.08 -29.15
C GLY A 166 25.91 -1.61 -29.46
N GLU A 167 26.17 -1.12 -30.67
CA GLU A 167 27.45 -0.48 -31.00
C GLU A 167 27.65 0.82 -30.18
N LEU A 168 28.85 1.00 -29.64
CA LEU A 168 29.18 2.15 -28.81
C LEU A 168 29.39 3.38 -29.69
N VAL A 169 28.58 4.43 -29.48
CA VAL A 169 28.66 5.68 -30.25
C VAL A 169 29.14 6.85 -29.38
N LYS A 170 29.92 7.77 -29.95
CA LYS A 170 30.37 9.00 -29.30
C LYS A 170 29.38 10.15 -29.55
N LYS A 171 29.42 11.16 -28.67
CA LYS A 171 28.66 12.41 -28.89
C LYS A 171 29.07 13.03 -30.24
N ASN A 172 28.08 13.45 -31.03
CA ASN A 172 28.24 14.03 -32.38
C ASN A 172 28.78 13.07 -33.46
N GLN A 173 28.83 11.76 -33.19
CA GLN A 173 29.13 10.79 -34.23
C GLN A 173 28.00 10.73 -35.27
N VAL A 174 28.36 10.69 -36.55
CA VAL A 174 27.39 10.56 -37.65
C VAL A 174 26.79 9.16 -37.60
N LEU A 175 25.47 9.09 -37.42
CA LEU A 175 24.74 7.82 -37.37
C LEU A 175 24.30 7.34 -38.76
N MET A 176 23.85 8.28 -39.60
CA MET A 176 23.26 8.00 -40.90
C MET A 176 23.26 9.24 -41.78
N LYS A 177 23.42 9.06 -43.11
CA LYS A 177 23.19 10.09 -44.12
C LYS A 177 21.86 9.82 -44.81
N LEU A 178 21.03 10.87 -44.89
CA LEU A 178 19.68 10.82 -45.45
C LEU A 178 19.59 11.74 -46.66
N TYR A 179 18.90 11.27 -47.69
CA TYR A 179 18.61 12.02 -48.90
C TYR A 179 17.11 12.23 -49.05
N SER A 180 16.67 13.49 -49.07
CA SER A 180 15.28 13.87 -49.27
C SER A 180 15.11 14.51 -50.65
N PRO A 181 14.39 13.85 -51.59
CA PRO A 181 14.09 14.44 -52.89
C PRO A 181 13.32 15.77 -52.78
N GLU A 182 12.37 15.82 -51.83
CA GLU A 182 11.52 16.98 -51.59
C GLU A 182 12.33 18.22 -51.16
N LEU A 183 13.29 18.05 -50.23
CA LEU A 183 14.15 19.16 -49.82
C LEU A 183 15.04 19.63 -50.96
N LEU A 184 15.52 18.72 -51.80
CA LEU A 184 16.36 19.07 -52.95
C LEU A 184 15.57 19.86 -54.00
N THR A 185 14.32 19.47 -54.28
CA THR A 185 13.46 20.21 -55.20
C THR A 185 13.17 21.61 -54.67
N THR A 186 12.77 21.74 -53.40
CA THR A 186 12.49 23.03 -52.77
C THR A 186 13.72 23.94 -52.74
N GLN A 187 14.89 23.38 -52.47
CA GLN A 187 16.14 24.15 -52.50
C GLN A 187 16.46 24.68 -53.90
N ARG A 188 16.28 23.86 -54.95
CA ARG A 188 16.51 24.30 -56.34
C ARG A 188 15.55 25.41 -56.74
N GLU A 189 14.27 25.23 -56.43
CA GLU A 189 13.24 26.25 -56.69
C GLU A 189 13.57 27.57 -55.99
N LEU A 190 13.98 27.53 -54.72
CA LEU A 190 14.42 28.72 -54.00
C LEU A 190 15.62 29.40 -54.67
N ILE A 191 16.61 28.62 -55.11
CA ILE A 191 17.79 29.16 -55.79
C ILE A 191 17.38 29.82 -57.12
N ASP A 192 16.48 29.21 -57.88
CA ASP A 192 16.00 29.75 -59.15
C ASP A 192 15.22 31.07 -58.96
N LEU A 193 14.40 31.15 -57.89
CA LEU A 193 13.72 32.38 -57.50
C LEU A 193 14.69 33.50 -57.08
N LEU A 194 15.76 33.17 -56.35
CA LEU A 194 16.77 34.16 -55.97
C LEU A 194 17.51 34.69 -57.20
N ARG A 195 17.86 33.82 -58.16
CA ARG A 195 18.51 34.23 -59.40
C ARG A 195 17.61 35.09 -60.27
N SER A 196 16.33 34.74 -60.41
CA SER A 196 15.39 35.52 -61.21
C SER A 196 15.19 36.91 -60.61
N ARG A 197 15.02 37.01 -59.28
CA ARG A 197 14.97 38.28 -58.56
C ARG A 197 16.22 39.14 -58.83
N ASP A 198 17.41 38.57 -58.63
CA ASP A 198 18.66 39.31 -58.79
C ASP A 198 18.92 39.72 -60.24
N GLY A 199 18.48 38.90 -61.21
CA GLY A 199 18.50 39.25 -62.63
C GLY A 199 17.56 40.40 -62.96
N THR A 200 16.33 40.39 -62.43
CA THR A 200 15.38 41.50 -62.61
C THR A 200 15.91 42.81 -62.01
N ALA A 201 16.52 42.74 -60.82
CA ALA A 201 17.12 43.92 -60.18
C ALA A 201 18.27 44.53 -61.00
N LYS A 202 19.07 43.71 -61.70
CA LYS A 202 20.15 44.18 -62.58
C LYS A 202 19.66 44.79 -63.90
N ASN A 203 18.47 44.42 -64.36
CA ASN A 203 17.91 44.88 -65.63
C ASN A 203 17.01 46.14 -65.49
N THR A 204 16.85 46.66 -64.27
CA THR A 204 16.05 47.87 -63.96
C THR A 204 16.87 49.17 -63.89
N HIS A 205 18.01 49.24 -64.58
CA HIS A 205 18.78 50.47 -64.81
C HIS A 205 18.83 50.78 -66.32
#